data_AF-A0A5M8SFU4-F1
#
_entry.id   AF-A0A5M8SFU4-F1
#
_cell.length_a   1.000
_cell.length_b   1.000
_cell.length_c   1.000
_cell.angle_alpha   90.00
_cell.angle_beta   90.00
_cell.angle_gamma   90.00
#
_symmetry.space_group_name_H-M   'P 1'
#
loop_
_entity.id
_entity.type
_entity.pdbx_description
1 polymer ?
#
loop_
_entity_poly.entity_id
_entity_poly.type
_entity_poly.pdbx_seq_one_letter_code
_entity_poly.pdbx_strand_id
1 'polypeptide(L)'
;MRRWALLLALGCCVVAGAKDKKKVILPDDVLEARTALVVIDPDAGTPAEAPLGNSKVRDSVERALMNWGRFELVSDVSTADLVISIRKGSGKLAQETIGGVPVDRRPGVYQPSDAGGRVGMSTGTPPMAGDPTGMPGERPTPRLEVGGNEDLFAVYRGRRDNALDASPVWRMQEKDALRTPDLPAVDAFRKAVLEAEKQRAARP
;
A
#
# COMPACT_ATOMS: atom_id res chain seq x y z
N MET A 1 -42.44 -23.58 -53.15
CA MET A 1 -42.72 -22.22 -52.62
C MET A 1 -41.62 -21.87 -51.63
N ARG A 2 -40.83 -20.84 -51.94
CA ARG A 2 -39.53 -20.51 -51.32
C ARG A 2 -39.71 -19.82 -49.97
N ARG A 3 -38.93 -20.30 -48.99
CA ARG A 3 -38.72 -19.75 -47.66
C ARG A 3 -37.53 -18.77 -47.69
N TRP A 4 -37.71 -17.66 -46.98
CA TRP A 4 -36.75 -17.02 -46.05
C TRP A 4 -35.63 -16.09 -46.56
N ALA A 5 -35.71 -14.87 -46.00
CA ALA A 5 -34.66 -14.12 -45.30
C ALA A 5 -33.37 -13.77 -46.05
N LEU A 6 -33.27 -12.48 -46.42
CA LEU A 6 -31.99 -11.79 -46.63
C LEU A 6 -31.68 -10.96 -45.37
N LEU A 7 -30.74 -11.48 -44.59
CA LEU A 7 -30.07 -10.78 -43.48
C LEU A 7 -29.17 -9.69 -44.05
N LEU A 8 -29.42 -8.43 -43.67
CA LEU A 8 -28.50 -7.33 -43.91
C LEU A 8 -27.43 -7.35 -42.80
N ALA A 9 -26.20 -7.70 -43.20
CA ALA A 9 -25.02 -7.63 -42.36
C ALA A 9 -24.67 -6.17 -42.09
N LEU A 10 -24.88 -5.71 -40.85
CA LEU A 10 -24.30 -4.46 -40.36
C LEU A 10 -23.18 -4.80 -39.39
N GLY A 11 -21.96 -4.71 -39.93
CA GLY A 11 -20.73 -4.90 -39.18
C GLY A 11 -20.63 -3.88 -38.06
N CYS A 12 -20.68 -4.38 -36.83
CA CYS A 12 -20.22 -3.66 -35.65
C CYS A 12 -18.82 -4.20 -35.33
N CYS A 13 -17.79 -3.56 -35.90
CA CYS A 13 -16.42 -3.73 -35.46
C CYS A 13 -16.31 -3.16 -34.05
N VAL A 14 -16.58 -3.99 -33.04
CA VAL A 14 -16.19 -3.67 -31.67
C VAL A 14 -14.66 -3.76 -31.64
N VAL A 15 -14.02 -2.60 -31.76
CA VAL A 15 -12.60 -2.44 -31.44
C VAL A 15 -12.49 -2.69 -29.94
N ALA A 16 -12.21 -3.94 -29.57
CA ALA A 16 -11.78 -4.30 -28.25
C ALA A 16 -10.42 -3.63 -28.02
N GLY A 17 -10.44 -2.43 -27.44
CA GLY A 17 -9.27 -1.78 -26.87
C GLY A 17 -8.80 -2.58 -25.66
N ALA A 18 -8.20 -3.74 -25.89
CA ALA A 18 -7.41 -4.46 -24.92
C ALA A 18 -6.15 -3.62 -24.67
N LYS A 19 -6.24 -2.69 -23.72
CA LYS A 19 -5.05 -2.13 -23.10
C LYS A 19 -4.37 -3.31 -22.42
N ASP A 20 -3.32 -3.85 -23.04
CA ASP A 20 -2.46 -4.93 -22.53
C ASP A 20 -1.96 -4.54 -21.13
N LYS A 21 -2.77 -4.84 -20.12
CA LYS A 21 -2.33 -4.93 -18.75
C LYS A 21 -1.46 -6.16 -18.74
N LYS A 22 -0.12 -5.98 -18.83
CA LYS A 22 0.84 -7.06 -18.55
C LYS A 22 0.27 -7.87 -17.39
N LYS A 23 -0.11 -9.12 -17.64
CA LYS A 23 -0.61 -10.00 -16.58
C LYS A 23 0.44 -9.95 -15.49
N VAL A 24 0.05 -9.45 -14.32
CA VAL A 24 0.96 -9.36 -13.19
C VAL A 24 1.18 -10.80 -12.75
N ILE A 25 2.21 -11.42 -13.30
CA ILE A 25 2.63 -12.77 -12.91
C ILE A 25 3.33 -12.58 -11.56
N LEU A 26 2.66 -13.00 -10.49
CA LEU A 26 3.28 -13.06 -9.18
C LEU A 26 4.39 -14.12 -9.21
N PRO A 27 5.60 -13.79 -8.71
CA PRO A 27 6.69 -14.73 -8.68
C PRO A 27 6.43 -15.87 -7.66
N ASP A 28 7.04 -17.03 -7.90
CA ASP A 28 6.72 -18.28 -7.18
C ASP A 28 6.91 -18.17 -5.66
N ASP A 29 7.90 -17.39 -5.23
CA ASP A 29 8.17 -17.13 -3.82
C ASP A 29 7.01 -16.42 -3.10
N VAL A 30 6.25 -15.58 -3.82
CA VAL A 30 5.03 -14.95 -3.29
C VAL A 30 3.89 -15.96 -3.20
N LEU A 31 3.83 -16.91 -4.14
CA LEU A 31 2.82 -17.98 -4.13
C LEU A 31 3.08 -19.03 -3.06
N GLU A 32 4.31 -19.16 -2.59
CA GLU A 32 4.70 -20.09 -1.54
C GLU A 32 4.68 -19.47 -0.14
N ALA A 33 4.63 -18.13 -0.05
CA ALA A 33 4.57 -17.39 1.21
C ALA A 33 3.47 -17.89 2.14
N ARG A 34 3.77 -18.04 3.42
CA ARG A 34 2.86 -18.47 4.49
C ARG A 34 2.69 -17.42 5.57
N THR A 35 3.70 -16.59 5.83
CA THR A 35 3.62 -15.52 6.82
C THR A 35 3.53 -14.16 6.17
N ALA A 36 2.74 -13.26 6.75
CA ALA A 36 2.64 -11.87 6.30
C ALA A 36 2.68 -10.90 7.48
N LEU A 37 3.30 -9.75 7.27
CA LEU A 37 3.28 -8.62 8.19
C LEU A 37 2.59 -7.44 7.49
N VAL A 38 1.69 -6.75 8.18
CA VAL A 38 1.07 -5.52 7.68
C VAL A 38 1.68 -4.33 8.40
N VAL A 39 2.25 -3.39 7.65
CA VAL A 39 2.88 -2.16 8.16
C VAL A 39 2.22 -0.93 7.57
N ILE A 40 2.29 0.19 8.29
CA ILE A 40 1.92 1.48 7.72
C ILE A 40 3.11 1.98 6.92
N ASP A 41 2.84 2.45 5.71
CA ASP A 41 3.83 3.03 4.80
C ASP A 41 4.63 4.13 5.52
N PRO A 42 5.97 4.12 5.50
CA PRO A 42 6.79 5.08 6.24
C PRO A 42 6.62 6.52 5.74
N ASP A 43 6.24 6.68 4.46
CA ASP A 43 5.89 7.96 3.87
C ASP A 43 4.43 8.38 4.16
N ALA A 44 3.66 7.57 4.92
CA ALA A 44 2.32 7.96 5.34
C ALA A 44 2.38 9.02 6.44
N GLY A 45 1.95 10.24 6.11
CA GLY A 45 1.64 11.22 7.13
C GLY A 45 0.51 10.79 8.05
N THR A 46 0.48 11.37 9.25
CA THR A 46 -0.66 11.25 10.16
C THR A 46 -1.64 12.40 9.89
N PRO A 47 -2.82 12.14 9.29
CA PRO A 47 -3.75 13.21 8.97
C PRO A 47 -4.36 13.81 10.23
N ALA A 48 -4.36 15.15 10.35
CA ALA A 48 -4.88 15.85 11.53
C ALA A 48 -6.36 15.54 11.80
N GLU A 49 -7.16 15.38 10.75
CA GLU A 49 -8.61 15.10 10.85
C GLU A 49 -8.91 13.65 11.25
N ALA A 50 -7.97 12.72 11.01
CA ALA A 50 -8.19 11.30 11.22
C ALA A 50 -6.90 10.60 11.68
N PRO A 51 -6.32 10.97 12.83
CA PRO A 51 -4.99 10.50 13.25
C PRO A 51 -4.87 8.98 13.43
N LEU A 52 -6.01 8.29 13.59
CA LEU A 52 -6.10 6.82 13.67
C LEU A 52 -6.51 6.16 12.34
N GLY A 53 -6.51 6.90 11.23
CA GLY A 53 -6.97 6.44 9.93
C GLY A 53 -6.16 5.26 9.40
N ASN A 54 -4.84 5.37 9.45
CA ASN A 54 -3.91 4.32 9.00
C ASN A 54 -4.00 3.08 9.89
N SER A 55 -4.03 3.23 11.22
CA SER A 55 -4.11 2.10 12.15
C SER A 55 -5.44 1.34 12.04
N LYS A 56 -6.58 2.03 11.94
CA LYS A 56 -7.88 1.36 11.73
C LYS A 56 -7.95 0.57 10.43
N VAL A 57 -7.35 1.11 9.37
CA VAL A 57 -7.26 0.41 8.08
C VAL A 57 -6.35 -0.80 8.19
N ARG A 58 -5.19 -0.69 8.86
CA ARG A 58 -4.31 -1.82 9.16
C ARG A 58 -5.08 -2.96 9.83
N ASP A 59 -5.77 -2.66 10.93
CA ASP A 59 -6.51 -3.68 11.68
C ASP A 59 -7.60 -4.36 10.82
N SER A 60 -8.16 -3.62 9.87
CA SER A 60 -9.18 -4.14 8.95
C SER A 60 -8.57 -5.03 7.87
N VAL A 61 -7.41 -4.65 7.32
CA VAL A 61 -6.63 -5.47 6.40
C VAL A 61 -6.13 -6.73 7.07
N GLU A 62 -5.58 -6.64 8.28
CA GLU A 62 -5.15 -7.80 9.07
C GLU A 62 -6.31 -8.79 9.27
N ARG A 63 -7.48 -8.30 9.69
CA ARG A 63 -8.66 -9.14 9.83
C ARG A 63 -9.10 -9.79 8.52
N ALA A 64 -9.04 -9.06 7.40
CA ALA A 64 -9.39 -9.61 6.10
C ALA A 64 -8.42 -10.68 5.62
N LEU A 65 -7.12 -10.52 5.90
CA LEU A 65 -6.09 -11.53 5.62
C LEU A 65 -6.25 -12.76 6.52
N MET A 66 -6.55 -12.58 7.81
CA MET A 66 -6.87 -13.69 8.72
C MET A 66 -8.11 -14.46 8.25
N ASN A 67 -9.17 -13.76 7.86
CA ASN A 67 -10.40 -14.36 7.33
C ASN A 67 -10.17 -15.11 6.01
N TRP A 68 -9.18 -14.69 5.22
CA TRP A 68 -8.77 -15.45 4.05
C TRP A 68 -8.12 -16.79 4.43
N GLY A 69 -7.42 -16.84 5.56
CA GLY A 69 -6.77 -18.06 6.06
C GLY A 69 -5.54 -18.51 5.27
N ARG A 70 -5.08 -17.70 4.29
CA ARG A 70 -3.91 -18.02 3.46
C ARG A 70 -2.58 -17.70 4.16
N PHE A 71 -2.57 -16.68 5.03
CA PHE A 71 -1.38 -16.19 5.70
C PHE A 71 -1.53 -16.23 7.21
N GLU A 72 -0.46 -16.63 7.90
CA GLU A 72 -0.27 -16.39 9.32
C GLU A 72 0.30 -14.98 9.52
N LEU A 73 -0.35 -14.17 10.36
CA LEU A 73 0.13 -12.81 10.61
C LEU A 73 1.22 -12.82 11.68
N VAL A 74 2.37 -12.27 11.33
CA VAL A 74 3.53 -12.15 12.22
C VAL A 74 3.79 -10.68 12.56
N SER A 75 4.52 -10.43 13.64
CA SER A 75 4.86 -9.08 14.11
C SER A 75 6.24 -8.59 13.67
N ASP A 76 7.07 -9.46 13.10
CA ASP A 76 8.48 -9.18 12.83
C ASP A 76 8.81 -9.40 11.34
N VAL A 77 9.48 -8.41 10.73
CA VAL A 77 9.85 -8.40 9.30
C VAL A 77 10.75 -9.59 8.92
N SER A 78 11.65 -10.01 9.83
CA SER A 78 12.57 -11.13 9.59
C SER A 78 11.85 -12.48 9.50
N THR A 79 10.70 -12.60 10.16
CA THR A 79 9.85 -13.80 10.16
C THR A 79 8.75 -13.78 9.08
N ALA A 80 8.52 -12.62 8.46
CA ALA A 80 7.50 -12.44 7.45
C ALA A 80 8.02 -12.84 6.06
N ASP A 81 7.27 -13.67 5.34
CA ASP A 81 7.53 -13.96 3.93
C ASP A 81 7.14 -12.77 3.05
N LEU A 82 6.04 -12.10 3.42
CA LEU A 82 5.55 -10.90 2.77
C LEU A 82 5.42 -9.74 3.76
N VAL A 83 5.84 -8.56 3.34
CA VAL A 83 5.54 -7.30 4.04
C VAL A 83 4.52 -6.54 3.19
N ILE A 84 3.37 -6.22 3.77
CA ILE A 84 2.28 -5.51 3.14
C ILE A 84 2.28 -4.09 3.70
N SER A 85 2.76 -3.13 2.91
CA SER A 85 2.69 -1.70 3.24
C SER A 85 1.34 -1.13 2.84
N ILE A 86 0.72 -0.38 3.74
CA ILE A 86 -0.54 0.32 3.49
C ILE A 86 -0.45 1.81 3.83
N ARG A 87 -1.13 2.62 3.04
CA ARG A 87 -1.36 4.04 3.33
C ARG A 87 -2.79 4.39 3.04
N LYS A 88 -3.49 4.98 4.02
CA LYS A 88 -4.82 5.53 3.77
C LYS A 88 -4.68 6.87 3.07
N GLY A 89 -5.30 6.97 1.91
CA GLY A 89 -5.47 8.20 1.16
C GLY A 89 -6.38 9.16 1.90
N SER A 90 -6.07 10.44 1.79
CA SER A 90 -6.85 11.51 2.40
C SER A 90 -8.07 11.94 1.57
N GLY A 91 -8.10 11.53 0.29
CA GLY A 91 -9.05 12.03 -0.71
C GLY A 91 -8.83 13.50 -1.09
N LYS A 92 -7.87 14.21 -0.48
CA LYS A 92 -7.56 15.63 -0.71
C LYS A 92 -6.25 15.78 -1.46
N LEU A 93 -6.17 16.73 -2.38
CA LEU A 93 -4.95 17.03 -3.15
C LEU A 93 -3.80 17.56 -2.28
N ALA A 94 -4.14 18.16 -1.14
CA ALA A 94 -3.21 18.57 -0.11
C ALA A 94 -3.84 18.29 1.26
N GLN A 95 -3.03 17.81 2.21
CA GLN A 95 -3.49 17.57 3.57
C GLN A 95 -2.45 18.03 4.59
N GLU A 96 -2.94 18.60 5.69
CA GLU A 96 -2.14 18.84 6.88
C GLU A 96 -1.91 17.52 7.63
N THR A 97 -0.65 17.13 7.74
CA THR A 97 -0.18 15.98 8.49
C THR A 97 0.64 16.42 9.69
N ILE A 98 0.62 15.62 10.75
CA ILE A 98 1.44 15.85 11.94
C ILE A 98 2.72 15.03 11.79
N GLY A 99 3.85 15.70 11.57
CA GLY A 99 5.16 15.07 11.54
C GLY A 99 5.73 14.84 12.95
N GLY A 100 6.56 13.81 13.13
CA GLY A 100 7.27 13.53 14.39
C GLY A 100 6.55 12.59 15.36
N VAL A 101 5.47 11.92 14.93
CA VAL A 101 4.82 10.86 15.72
C VAL A 101 5.20 9.51 15.12
N PRO A 102 5.69 8.53 15.90
CA PRO A 102 5.94 7.18 15.41
C PRO A 102 4.70 6.65 14.70
N VAL A 103 4.84 6.35 13.41
CA VAL A 103 3.75 5.89 12.55
C VAL A 103 3.34 4.47 12.92
N ASP A 104 4.26 3.71 13.53
CA ASP A 104 4.00 2.40 14.10
C ASP A 104 4.29 2.36 15.62
N ARG A 105 3.31 1.91 16.41
CA ARG A 105 3.42 1.75 17.88
C ARG A 105 3.55 0.29 18.30
N ARG A 106 4.10 -0.58 17.45
CA ARG A 106 4.34 -1.98 17.80
C ARG A 106 5.73 -2.13 18.46
N PRO A 107 5.83 -2.74 19.65
CA PRO A 107 7.12 -3.13 20.20
C PRO A 107 7.80 -4.13 19.24
N GLY A 108 9.01 -3.81 18.76
CA GLY A 108 9.83 -4.71 17.94
C GLY A 108 10.00 -4.35 16.46
N VAL A 109 9.31 -3.33 15.94
CA VAL A 109 9.55 -2.84 14.58
C VAL A 109 10.64 -1.76 14.62
N TYR A 110 11.85 -2.08 14.14
CA TYR A 110 12.87 -1.06 13.88
C TYR A 110 12.38 -0.17 12.73
N GLN A 111 11.99 1.05 13.07
CA GLN A 111 11.73 2.10 12.11
C GLN A 111 13.09 2.69 11.71
N PRO A 112 13.57 2.55 10.46
CA PRO A 112 14.68 3.36 9.99
C PRO A 112 14.21 4.82 10.01
N SER A 113 14.78 5.61 10.92
CA SER A 113 14.66 7.06 10.88
C SER A 113 15.52 7.56 9.73
N ASP A 114 14.94 7.67 8.54
CA ASP A 114 15.62 8.31 7.43
C ASP A 114 15.70 9.83 7.67
N ALA A 115 16.86 10.23 8.17
CA ALA A 115 17.45 11.53 7.88
C ALA A 115 17.84 11.59 6.37
N GLY A 116 16.84 11.46 5.50
CA GLY A 116 16.97 11.57 4.04
C GLY A 116 16.39 12.91 3.58
N GLY A 117 17.27 13.82 3.17
CA GLY A 117 16.97 15.24 2.95
C GLY A 117 15.72 15.55 2.13
N ARG A 118 14.84 16.39 2.70
CA ARG A 118 13.82 17.11 1.94
C ARG A 118 14.19 18.59 1.91
N VAL A 119 14.42 19.09 0.69
CA VAL A 119 14.57 20.52 0.39
C VAL A 119 13.19 21.17 0.54
N GLY A 120 12.92 21.70 1.73
CA GLY A 120 11.83 22.64 1.97
C GLY A 120 12.40 24.05 2.08
N MET A 121 12.03 24.95 1.18
CA MET A 121 12.29 26.38 1.35
C MET A 121 11.54 26.87 2.59
N SER A 122 12.27 27.06 3.68
CA SER A 122 11.78 27.68 4.90
C SER A 122 11.97 29.19 4.78
N THR A 123 10.88 29.93 4.61
CA THR A 123 10.92 31.40 4.63
C THR A 123 10.98 31.87 6.09
N GLY A 124 12.18 32.31 6.46
CA GLY A 124 12.71 32.96 7.67
C GLY A 124 11.84 33.40 8.85
N THR A 125 12.37 33.13 10.05
CA THR A 125 12.69 34.14 11.08
C THR A 125 13.92 33.64 11.86
N PRO A 126 14.96 34.45 12.18
CA PRO A 126 16.22 33.95 12.75
C PRO A 126 16.10 33.51 14.22
N PRO A 127 16.86 32.51 14.70
CA PRO A 127 16.84 32.10 16.09
C PRO A 127 17.73 33.01 16.95
N MET A 128 17.18 33.47 18.07
CA MET A 128 17.97 34.00 19.18
C MET A 128 18.55 32.83 19.99
N ALA A 129 19.82 32.97 20.34
CA ALA A 129 20.69 31.96 20.94
C ALA A 129 20.28 31.54 22.37
N GLY A 130 20.51 30.27 22.70
CA GLY A 130 20.61 29.81 24.09
C GLY A 130 20.43 28.29 24.28
N ASP A 131 21.51 27.64 24.75
CA ASP A 131 21.60 26.37 25.50
C ASP A 131 22.02 25.07 24.74
N PRO A 132 23.23 24.52 25.00
CA PRO A 132 23.75 23.31 24.37
C PRO A 132 23.67 22.08 25.30
N THR A 133 22.50 21.69 25.81
CA THR A 133 22.33 20.35 26.43
C THR A 133 20.85 19.97 26.52
N GLY A 134 20.27 19.53 25.41
CA GLY A 134 18.92 18.96 25.40
C GLY A 134 18.66 18.23 24.11
N MET A 135 18.49 16.90 24.19
CA MET A 135 18.00 16.10 23.06
C MET A 135 16.73 16.77 22.50
N PRO A 136 16.64 17.07 21.19
CA PRO A 136 15.42 17.61 20.63
C PRO A 136 14.38 16.49 20.65
N GLY A 137 13.52 16.48 21.67
CA GLY A 137 12.24 15.80 21.61
C GLY A 137 11.49 16.39 20.43
N GLU A 138 11.28 15.59 19.39
CA GLU A 138 10.69 15.99 18.13
C GLU A 138 9.27 16.51 18.39
N ARG A 139 9.11 17.84 18.41
CA ARG A 139 7.82 18.47 18.65
C ARG A 139 6.92 18.14 17.45
N PRO A 140 5.65 17.75 17.66
CA PRO A 140 4.68 17.57 16.58
C PRO A 140 4.64 18.84 15.73
N THR A 141 5.04 18.76 14.47
CA THR A 141 5.04 19.91 13.55
C THR A 141 3.96 19.70 12.48
N PRO A 142 3.06 20.68 12.27
CA PRO A 142 2.18 20.66 11.12
C PRO A 142 3.01 20.64 9.84
N ARG A 143 2.73 19.68 8.94
CA ARG A 143 3.35 19.52 7.63
C ARG A 143 2.25 19.51 6.58
N LEU A 144 2.53 20.07 5.40
CA LEU A 144 1.63 19.96 4.25
C LEU A 144 2.15 18.84 3.35
N GLU A 145 1.38 17.77 3.19
CA GLU A 145 1.67 16.69 2.25
C GLU A 145 0.84 16.87 0.98
N VAL A 146 1.55 16.96 -0.16
CA VAL A 146 0.98 17.00 -1.50
C VAL A 146 1.20 15.63 -2.14
N GLY A 147 0.12 14.95 -2.53
CA GLY A 147 0.19 13.66 -3.25
C GLY A 147 -0.30 12.40 -2.51
N GLY A 148 -0.81 12.52 -1.28
CA GLY A 148 -1.39 11.43 -0.50
C GLY A 148 -2.91 11.21 -0.71
N ASN A 149 -3.45 11.51 -1.89
CA ASN A 149 -4.90 11.51 -2.11
C ASN A 149 -5.50 10.11 -2.32
N GLU A 150 -4.68 9.11 -2.66
CA GLU A 150 -5.09 7.74 -2.96
C GLU A 150 -4.63 6.76 -1.89
N ASP A 151 -5.41 5.71 -1.72
CA ASP A 151 -5.04 4.59 -0.87
C ASP A 151 -3.93 3.77 -1.55
N LEU A 152 -2.97 3.28 -0.78
CA LEU A 152 -1.89 2.41 -1.26
C LEU A 152 -1.98 1.05 -0.57
N PHE A 153 -1.88 -0.02 -1.35
CA PHE A 153 -1.60 -1.37 -0.88
C PHE A 153 -0.45 -1.92 -1.71
N ALA A 154 0.70 -2.14 -1.08
CA ALA A 154 1.89 -2.64 -1.75
C ALA A 154 2.44 -3.87 -1.01
N VAL A 155 2.77 -4.90 -1.76
CA VAL A 155 3.32 -6.17 -1.26
C VAL A 155 4.79 -6.21 -1.63
N TYR A 156 5.62 -6.47 -0.62
CA TYR A 156 7.07 -6.59 -0.72
C TYR A 156 7.48 -7.98 -0.24
N ARG A 157 8.63 -8.43 -0.72
CA ARG A 157 9.30 -9.61 -0.16
C ARG A 157 9.81 -9.28 1.24
N GLY A 158 9.48 -10.12 2.21
CA GLY A 158 10.02 -10.08 3.56
C GLY A 158 11.34 -10.83 3.69
N ARG A 159 11.66 -11.30 4.90
CA ARG A 159 12.93 -11.96 5.27
C ARG A 159 14.19 -11.15 4.96
N ARG A 160 14.07 -9.82 4.95
CA ARG A 160 15.16 -8.87 4.74
C ARG A 160 14.86 -7.57 5.49
N ASP A 161 15.88 -6.95 6.03
CA ASP A 161 15.72 -5.78 6.91
C ASP A 161 15.23 -4.53 6.17
N ASN A 162 15.51 -4.43 4.87
CA ASN A 162 15.14 -3.32 3.99
C ASN A 162 14.01 -3.67 3.03
N ALA A 163 13.01 -4.41 3.51
CA ALA A 163 11.93 -4.94 2.66
C ALA A 163 11.21 -3.86 1.83
N LEU A 164 11.03 -2.67 2.42
CA LEU A 164 10.31 -1.55 1.82
C LEU A 164 11.15 -0.73 0.82
N ASP A 165 12.48 -0.84 0.85
CA ASP A 165 13.38 -0.07 -0.03
C ASP A 165 13.45 -0.64 -1.45
N ALA A 166 13.02 -1.88 -1.61
CA ALA A 166 13.00 -2.56 -2.90
C ALA A 166 11.66 -2.42 -3.62
N SER A 167 11.64 -2.73 -4.92
CA SER A 167 10.40 -2.67 -5.69
C SER A 167 9.35 -3.65 -5.17
N PRO A 168 8.08 -3.23 -5.04
CA PRO A 168 7.00 -4.12 -4.64
C PRO A 168 6.77 -5.20 -5.69
N VAL A 169 6.50 -6.42 -5.23
CA VAL A 169 6.11 -7.55 -6.09
C VAL A 169 4.68 -7.39 -6.61
N TRP A 170 3.86 -6.65 -5.89
CA TRP A 170 2.50 -6.30 -6.27
C TRP A 170 2.12 -4.97 -5.66
N ARG A 171 1.38 -4.13 -6.37
CA ARG A 171 0.87 -2.88 -5.81
C ARG A 171 -0.48 -2.51 -6.42
N MET A 172 -1.30 -1.86 -5.61
CA MET A 172 -2.49 -1.15 -6.04
C MET A 172 -2.51 0.21 -5.37
N GLN A 173 -2.72 1.25 -6.17
CA GLN A 173 -2.81 2.63 -5.71
C GLN A 173 -4.01 3.27 -6.41
N GLU A 174 -5.11 3.38 -5.68
CA GLU A 174 -6.39 3.85 -6.20
C GLU A 174 -7.19 4.51 -5.07
N LYS A 175 -8.22 5.29 -5.43
CA LYS A 175 -9.15 5.82 -4.43
C LYS A 175 -9.97 4.68 -3.82
N ASP A 176 -10.20 4.74 -2.51
CA ASP A 176 -11.02 3.79 -1.76
C ASP A 176 -10.51 2.32 -1.83
N ALA A 177 -9.25 2.09 -2.23
CA ALA A 177 -8.64 0.76 -2.28
C ALA A 177 -8.63 0.06 -0.91
N LEU A 178 -8.62 0.83 0.17
CA LEU A 178 -8.62 0.37 1.56
C LEU A 178 -9.95 0.70 2.27
N ARG A 179 -11.01 0.97 1.51
CA ARG A 179 -12.32 1.28 2.07
C ARG A 179 -12.93 0.05 2.73
N THR A 180 -13.23 0.18 4.01
CA THR A 180 -13.98 -0.82 4.77
C THR A 180 -15.48 -0.72 4.47
N PRO A 181 -16.23 -1.85 4.47
CA PRO A 181 -15.79 -3.20 4.83
C PRO A 181 -15.20 -4.02 3.68
N ASP A 182 -15.36 -3.57 2.43
CA ASP A 182 -15.10 -4.40 1.25
C ASP A 182 -13.61 -4.63 0.96
N LEU A 183 -12.74 -3.68 1.36
CA LEU A 183 -11.28 -3.73 1.17
C LEU A 183 -10.86 -4.17 -0.24
N PRO A 184 -11.18 -3.38 -1.30
CA PRO A 184 -10.92 -3.76 -2.69
C PRO A 184 -9.49 -4.21 -2.99
N ALA A 185 -8.49 -3.65 -2.31
CA ALA A 185 -7.09 -4.03 -2.47
C ALA A 185 -6.82 -5.48 -2.06
N VAL A 186 -7.42 -5.94 -0.96
CA VAL A 186 -7.25 -7.32 -0.46
C VAL A 186 -7.89 -8.29 -1.46
N ASP A 187 -9.07 -7.95 -1.98
CA ASP A 187 -9.75 -8.75 -3.00
C ASP A 187 -8.99 -8.81 -4.32
N ALA A 188 -8.43 -7.68 -4.77
CA ALA A 188 -7.60 -7.62 -5.96
C ALA A 188 -6.33 -8.46 -5.80
N PHE A 189 -5.68 -8.38 -4.65
CA PHE A 189 -4.50 -9.20 -4.35
C PHE A 189 -4.85 -10.69 -4.30
N ARG A 190 -5.95 -11.05 -3.63
CA ARG A 190 -6.46 -12.44 -3.61
C ARG A 190 -6.69 -12.98 -5.02
N LYS A 191 -7.34 -12.20 -5.89
CA LYS A 191 -7.56 -12.59 -7.29
C LYS A 191 -6.24 -12.78 -8.04
N ALA A 192 -5.27 -11.89 -7.84
CA ALA A 192 -3.95 -12.00 -8.46
C ALA A 192 -3.22 -13.28 -8.02
N VAL A 193 -3.26 -13.64 -6.73
CA VAL A 193 -2.70 -14.90 -6.22
C VAL A 193 -3.37 -16.10 -6.86
N LEU A 194 -4.71 -16.16 -6.87
CA LEU A 194 -5.46 -17.28 -7.45
C LEU A 194 -5.21 -17.43 -8.96
N GLU A 195 -5.07 -16.32 -9.69
CA GLU A 195 -4.75 -16.37 -11.11
C GLU A 195 -3.32 -16.88 -11.34
N ALA A 196 -2.35 -16.40 -10.54
CA ALA A 196 -0.97 -16.83 -10.65
C ALA A 196 -0.78 -18.31 -10.25
N GLU A 197 -1.48 -18.81 -9.23
CA GLU A 197 -1.50 -20.24 -8.88
C GLU A 197 -2.01 -21.11 -10.02
N LYS A 198 -3.10 -20.71 -10.68
CA LYS A 198 -3.64 -21.41 -11.86
C LYS A 198 -2.66 -21.42 -13.02
N GLN A 199 -1.99 -20.30 -13.27
CA GLN A 199 -0.97 -20.21 -14.32
C GLN A 199 0.25 -21.08 -13.99
N ARG A 200 0.69 -21.13 -12.73
CA ARG A 200 1.78 -22.00 -12.27
C ARG A 200 1.43 -23.47 -12.49
N ALA A 201 0.20 -23.88 -12.15
CA ALA A 201 -0.26 -25.26 -12.36
C ALA A 201 -0.39 -25.66 -13.84
N ALA A 202 -0.55 -24.68 -14.74
CA ALA A 202 -0.62 -24.90 -16.19
C ALA A 202 0.75 -24.88 -16.89
N ARG A 203 1.83 -24.53 -16.18
CA ARG A 203 3.20 -24.63 -16.71
C ARG A 203 3.65 -26.11 -16.63
N PRO A 204 4.06 -26.73 -17.75
CA PRO A 204 4.51 -28.12 -17.78
C PRO A 204 5.86 -28.34 -17.11
#